data_AF-A0A2S3I1J3-F1
#
_entry.id   AF-A0A2S3I1J3-F1
#
_cell.length_a   1.000
_cell.length_b   1.000
_cell.length_c   1.000
_cell.angle_alpha   90.00
_cell.angle_beta   90.00
_cell.angle_gamma   90.00
#
_symmetry.space_group_name_H-M   'P 1'
#
loop_
_entity.id
_entity.type
_entity.pdbx_description
1 polymer ?
#
loop_
_entity_poly.entity_id
_entity_poly.type
_entity_poly.pdbx_seq_one_letter_code
_entity_poly.pdbx_strand_id
1 'polypeptide(L)'
;MNVDFGAPKELAGGLQQRRALYQPRLPPSLQGPTVRAEYGDATTTIDPSCANVVAQAFPNTFGQPLVSFVAPAEAAATEERPPIRVGVVFSGRQSPGGHNVVWGLHDALKAYNPQSVLYGFVGGTEGLFANKTLEITDDVLASYKNQGGFDLLGRSIDQIRTTKQVNSAMAACRSLNLDGLVIIGGVTSNSDAAQLAETLIQNNCKTKVVGVPVSLNGDLKNQFVETTVGFDTVCKVNSQLVSNVCLDAISAGKYYYFVRLMGRKASHVAFECALQSHPNMLILGEEVALSKLTLMEIINKICDGVQARAELGKYHGVLVIPEGLIESIPEMYALIQEINILHNNNVPVAEMSSQLSPWAAALFQFLPSFIRRELLLHQESDNSAQLSQIDTEQLLAHLVETEMIKRTKEGRYKGRKFSSVCHFFGYQARGSIPSNFDCDYAYALGRISLHMIAAGLTGYMATVANLKDPVDKWRCAAAPLTAMMSLKRHLRGPGAIPIGRPSIHPSPIDLKGKAYELLREKASSFLLDDFYRTPGGIQFEGPGSDAKPITLTIENQDYMGDIEILKECLSKVRTMVKPGCSREILKAAISSMLSVTDVLTVMSHPLNAELPLYHFK
;
A
#
# COMPACT_ATOMS: atom_id res chain seq x y z
N MET A 1 6.24 -20.08 -21.39
CA MET A 1 4.83 -20.32 -21.02
C MET A 1 3.96 -19.70 -22.11
N ASN A 2 3.33 -20.52 -22.93
CA ASN A 2 2.29 -20.09 -23.89
C ASN A 2 1.00 -19.87 -23.08
N VAL A 3 0.84 -18.69 -22.51
CA VAL A 3 -0.43 -18.27 -21.92
C VAL A 3 -1.06 -17.33 -22.94
N ASP A 4 -2.28 -17.64 -23.37
CA ASP A 4 -3.06 -16.82 -24.30
C ASP A 4 -3.60 -15.58 -23.57
N PHE A 5 -2.72 -14.62 -23.31
CA PHE A 5 -3.09 -13.33 -22.73
C PHE A 5 -4.05 -12.58 -23.67
N GLY A 6 -5.12 -12.03 -23.10
CA GLY A 6 -6.12 -11.28 -23.85
C GLY A 6 -7.09 -12.11 -24.70
N ALA A 7 -7.00 -13.44 -24.67
CA ALA A 7 -8.02 -14.27 -25.29
C ALA A 7 -9.36 -14.11 -24.54
N PRO A 8 -10.49 -13.91 -25.26
CA PRO A 8 -11.81 -13.86 -24.63
C PRO A 8 -12.06 -15.11 -23.80
N LYS A 9 -12.49 -14.93 -22.56
CA LYS A 9 -12.82 -16.03 -21.64
C LYS A 9 -14.31 -16.13 -21.45
N GLU A 10 -14.81 -17.36 -21.43
CA GLU A 10 -16.19 -17.62 -21.01
C GLU A 10 -16.31 -17.30 -19.52
N LEU A 11 -17.20 -16.35 -19.18
CA LEU A 11 -17.50 -16.01 -17.80
C LEU A 11 -18.37 -17.12 -17.19
N ALA A 12 -17.77 -17.86 -16.26
CA ALA A 12 -18.38 -18.99 -15.59
C ALA A 12 -19.38 -18.52 -14.51
N GLY A 13 -20.61 -19.05 -14.56
CA GLY A 13 -21.61 -18.89 -13.52
C GLY A 13 -22.32 -17.52 -13.50
N GLY A 14 -23.54 -17.50 -12.95
CA GLY A 14 -24.41 -16.31 -12.99
C GLY A 14 -23.92 -15.10 -12.17
N LEU A 15 -22.98 -15.28 -11.23
CA LEU A 15 -22.37 -14.15 -10.51
C LEU A 15 -21.34 -13.43 -11.37
N GLN A 16 -20.45 -14.17 -12.05
CA GLN A 16 -19.39 -13.57 -12.85
C GLN A 16 -19.95 -12.77 -14.03
N GLN A 17 -20.97 -13.34 -14.69
CA GLN A 17 -21.70 -12.69 -15.78
C GLN A 17 -22.41 -11.41 -15.31
N ARG A 18 -23.12 -11.46 -14.18
CA ARG A 18 -23.76 -10.25 -13.60
C ARG A 18 -22.73 -9.20 -13.20
N ARG A 19 -21.58 -9.62 -12.65
CA ARG A 19 -20.51 -8.68 -12.28
C ARG A 19 -19.89 -7.98 -13.48
N ALA A 20 -19.75 -8.65 -14.62
CA ALA A 20 -19.28 -8.00 -15.83
C ALA A 20 -20.21 -6.87 -16.34
N LEU A 21 -21.50 -6.89 -15.94
CA LEU A 21 -22.47 -5.85 -16.28
C LEU A 21 -22.42 -4.63 -15.35
N TYR A 22 -21.82 -4.74 -14.16
CA TYR A 22 -21.72 -3.63 -13.21
C TYR A 22 -20.97 -2.46 -13.87
N GLN A 23 -21.56 -1.27 -13.83
CA GLN A 23 -20.94 -0.04 -14.32
C GLN A 23 -20.33 0.71 -13.14
N PRO A 24 -18.99 0.84 -13.07
CA PRO A 24 -18.34 1.59 -12.03
C PRO A 24 -18.83 3.04 -12.00
N ARG A 25 -19.08 3.54 -10.79
CA ARG A 25 -19.50 4.92 -10.60
C ARG A 25 -18.31 5.84 -10.82
N LEU A 26 -18.57 7.03 -11.37
CA LEU A 26 -17.56 8.06 -11.58
C LEU A 26 -17.94 9.36 -10.88
N PRO A 27 -16.95 10.09 -10.32
CA PRO A 27 -17.19 11.45 -9.83
C PRO A 27 -17.59 12.37 -10.99
N PRO A 28 -18.40 13.42 -10.73
CA PRO A 28 -18.87 14.36 -11.76
C PRO A 28 -17.75 14.96 -12.61
N SER A 29 -16.57 15.18 -12.02
CA SER A 29 -15.37 15.70 -12.70
C SER A 29 -14.87 14.81 -13.84
N LEU A 30 -15.19 13.51 -13.84
CA LEU A 30 -14.69 12.54 -14.82
C LEU A 30 -15.76 11.97 -15.75
N GLN A 31 -17.03 12.35 -15.58
CA GLN A 31 -18.14 11.82 -16.38
C GLN A 31 -18.15 12.35 -17.82
N GLY A 32 -17.65 13.56 -18.04
CA GLY A 32 -17.61 14.20 -19.36
C GLY A 32 -16.49 13.69 -20.28
N PRO A 33 -16.57 13.97 -21.60
CA PRO A 33 -15.49 13.68 -22.55
C PRO A 33 -14.28 14.61 -22.39
N THR A 34 -14.50 15.76 -21.76
CA THR A 34 -13.51 16.81 -21.54
C THR A 34 -13.38 17.08 -20.05
N VAL A 35 -12.15 17.04 -19.55
CA VAL A 35 -11.81 17.33 -18.16
C VAL A 35 -10.76 18.44 -18.15
N ARG A 36 -10.92 19.44 -17.29
CA ARG A 36 -9.98 20.56 -17.16
C ARG A 36 -8.96 20.25 -16.07
N ALA A 37 -7.68 20.42 -16.39
CA ALA A 37 -6.60 20.37 -15.43
C ALA A 37 -6.39 21.76 -14.81
N GLU A 38 -6.45 21.84 -13.48
CA GLU A 38 -6.15 23.04 -12.71
C GLU A 38 -4.84 22.83 -11.94
N TYR A 39 -3.87 23.72 -12.20
CA TYR A 39 -2.54 23.65 -11.60
C TYR A 39 -2.54 24.40 -10.27
N GLY A 40 -2.20 23.69 -9.21
CA GLY A 40 -2.02 24.21 -7.87
C GLY A 40 -0.57 24.61 -7.60
N ASP A 41 -0.20 24.56 -6.32
CA ASP A 41 1.12 24.98 -5.84
C ASP A 41 2.19 23.91 -6.09
N ALA A 42 3.44 24.37 -6.21
CA ALA A 42 4.61 23.50 -6.29
C ALA A 42 4.75 22.62 -5.05
N THR A 43 5.05 21.34 -5.27
CA THR A 43 5.22 20.37 -4.18
C THR A 43 6.65 20.36 -3.65
N THR A 44 6.79 19.86 -2.41
CA THR A 44 8.05 19.37 -1.86
C THR A 44 7.93 17.88 -1.58
N THR A 45 9.00 17.27 -1.10
CA THR A 45 9.03 15.87 -0.65
C THR A 45 8.36 15.67 0.72
N ILE A 46 7.89 14.45 1.01
CA ILE A 46 7.25 14.08 2.28
C ILE A 46 8.19 14.21 3.49
N ASP A 47 9.51 14.09 3.27
CA ASP A 47 10.54 14.33 4.30
C ASP A 47 11.35 15.57 3.90
N PRO A 48 11.05 16.76 4.46
CA PRO A 48 11.75 18.00 4.12
C PRO A 48 13.27 17.92 4.31
N SER A 49 13.75 17.06 5.21
CA SER A 49 15.19 16.90 5.46
C SER A 49 15.94 16.28 4.28
N CYS A 50 15.24 15.59 3.36
CA CYS A 50 15.85 14.98 2.18
C CYS A 50 15.59 15.76 0.89
N ALA A 51 14.92 16.91 0.94
CA ALA A 51 14.51 17.69 -0.24
C ALA A 51 15.67 17.96 -1.21
N ASN A 52 16.84 18.35 -0.70
CA ASN A 52 18.02 18.61 -1.53
C ASN A 52 18.51 17.36 -2.28
N VAL A 53 18.47 16.19 -1.62
CA VAL A 53 18.92 14.93 -2.22
C VAL A 53 17.92 14.46 -3.28
N VAL A 54 16.62 14.61 -3.01
CA VAL A 54 15.56 14.32 -4.00
C VAL A 54 15.71 15.25 -5.22
N ALA A 55 15.89 16.55 -4.99
CA ALA A 55 16.07 17.53 -6.05
C ALA A 55 17.31 17.24 -6.93
N GLN A 56 18.41 16.80 -6.32
CA GLN A 56 19.61 16.38 -7.06
C GLN A 56 19.39 15.11 -7.90
N ALA A 57 18.63 14.14 -7.38
CA ALA A 57 18.33 12.90 -8.08
C ALA A 57 17.25 13.06 -9.17
N PHE A 58 16.34 14.03 -9.01
CA PHE A 58 15.18 14.27 -9.86
C PHE A 58 15.09 15.73 -10.33
N PRO A 59 16.12 16.27 -11.04
CA PRO A 59 16.18 17.68 -11.39
C PRO A 59 15.04 18.16 -12.30
N ASN A 60 14.42 17.27 -13.09
CA ASN A 60 13.35 17.66 -14.02
C ASN A 60 11.93 17.44 -13.45
N THR A 61 11.79 16.60 -12.43
CA THR A 61 10.48 16.20 -11.88
C THR A 61 10.26 16.63 -10.42
N PHE A 62 11.29 17.12 -9.73
CA PHE A 62 11.14 17.73 -8.41
C PHE A 62 10.47 19.11 -8.50
N GLY A 63 9.64 19.46 -7.50
CA GLY A 63 8.99 20.78 -7.44
C GLY A 63 7.78 20.96 -8.36
N GLN A 64 7.34 19.90 -9.03
CA GLN A 64 6.15 19.93 -9.88
C GLN A 64 4.88 20.27 -9.08
N PRO A 65 3.91 20.99 -9.67
CA PRO A 65 2.70 21.40 -8.97
C PRO A 65 1.72 20.24 -8.76
N LEU A 66 0.86 20.35 -7.75
CA LEU A 66 -0.33 19.50 -7.69
C LEU A 66 -1.28 19.86 -8.82
N VAL A 67 -1.97 18.87 -9.39
CA VAL A 67 -2.97 19.10 -10.44
C VAL A 67 -4.30 18.53 -10.00
N SER A 68 -5.35 19.34 -10.06
CA SER A 68 -6.73 18.90 -9.79
C SER A 68 -7.50 18.77 -11.11
N PHE A 69 -8.41 17.81 -11.18
CA PHE A 69 -9.24 17.57 -12.34
C PHE A 69 -10.68 17.95 -12.04
N VAL A 70 -11.18 18.96 -12.74
CA VAL A 70 -12.52 19.52 -12.56
C VAL A 70 -13.35 19.39 -13.83
N ALA A 71 -14.67 19.32 -13.64
CA ALA A 71 -15.60 19.42 -14.76
C ALA A 71 -15.45 20.80 -15.42
N PRO A 72 -15.50 20.88 -16.76
CA PRO A 72 -15.43 22.15 -17.46
C PRO A 72 -16.66 23.00 -17.15
N ALA A 73 -16.48 24.32 -17.03
CA ALA A 73 -17.55 25.28 -16.69
C ALA A 73 -18.59 25.45 -17.81
N GLU A 74 -18.21 25.16 -19.06
CA GLU A 74 -19.08 25.14 -20.24
C GLU A 74 -18.79 23.84 -20.99
N ALA A 75 -19.78 23.32 -21.74
CA ALA A 75 -19.54 22.21 -22.66
C ALA A 75 -18.57 22.70 -23.75
N ALA A 76 -17.27 22.46 -23.53
CA ALA A 76 -16.24 22.77 -24.50
C ALA A 76 -16.65 22.08 -25.80
N ALA A 77 -16.72 22.85 -26.90
CA ALA A 77 -16.94 22.30 -28.22
C ALA A 77 -15.97 21.12 -28.42
N THR A 78 -16.46 20.03 -29.02
CA THR A 78 -15.63 18.87 -29.41
C THR A 78 -14.61 19.33 -30.44
N GLU A 79 -13.52 19.93 -29.98
CA GLU A 79 -12.33 20.13 -30.80
C GLU A 79 -11.76 18.74 -31.12
N GLU A 80 -11.50 18.48 -32.39
CA GLU A 80 -10.85 17.26 -32.83
C GLU A 80 -9.45 17.21 -32.22
N ARG A 81 -9.29 16.39 -31.17
CA ARG A 81 -8.00 16.18 -30.51
C ARG A 81 -7.17 15.17 -31.28
N PRO A 82 -5.85 15.30 -31.34
CA PRO A 82 -5.01 14.32 -32.04
C PRO A 82 -5.10 12.93 -31.35
N PRO A 83 -5.03 11.83 -32.11
CA PRO A 83 -5.01 10.49 -31.54
C PRO A 83 -3.75 10.29 -30.69
N ILE A 84 -3.90 9.59 -29.57
CA ILE A 84 -2.80 9.31 -28.64
C ILE A 84 -2.59 7.81 -28.47
N ARG A 85 -1.33 7.41 -28.27
CA ARG A 85 -0.92 6.02 -28.09
C ARG A 85 -0.43 5.82 -26.67
N VAL A 86 -1.11 4.95 -25.92
CA VAL A 86 -0.80 4.71 -24.51
C VAL A 86 -0.38 3.26 -24.31
N GLY A 87 0.71 3.04 -23.58
CA GLY A 87 1.10 1.73 -23.07
C GLY A 87 0.64 1.55 -21.63
N VAL A 88 0.26 0.33 -21.25
CA VAL A 88 -0.09 -0.02 -19.87
C VAL A 88 0.61 -1.32 -19.44
N VAL A 89 1.11 -1.35 -18.21
CA VAL A 89 1.83 -2.50 -17.65
C VAL A 89 1.42 -2.75 -16.20
N PHE A 90 1.11 -4.00 -15.88
CA PHE A 90 1.00 -4.45 -14.50
C PHE A 90 2.41 -4.70 -13.94
N SER A 91 2.78 -3.95 -12.91
CA SER A 91 4.06 -4.04 -12.24
C SER A 91 3.87 -4.50 -10.79
N GLY A 92 4.48 -5.62 -10.44
CA GLY A 92 4.40 -6.21 -9.09
C GLY A 92 3.38 -7.34 -8.97
N ARG A 93 2.97 -7.64 -7.73
CA ARG A 93 2.04 -8.74 -7.41
C ARG A 93 0.60 -8.37 -7.80
N GLN A 94 -0.19 -9.38 -8.14
CA GLN A 94 -1.60 -9.22 -8.51
C GLN A 94 -2.43 -8.66 -7.34
N SER A 95 -3.40 -7.81 -7.67
CA SER A 95 -4.35 -7.20 -6.74
C SER A 95 -5.74 -7.13 -7.40
N PRO A 96 -6.86 -7.34 -6.68
CA PRO A 96 -8.19 -7.11 -7.22
C PRO A 96 -8.35 -5.67 -7.73
N GLY A 97 -9.06 -5.49 -8.84
CA GLY A 97 -9.34 -4.16 -9.42
C GLY A 97 -8.35 -3.68 -10.48
N GLY A 98 -7.21 -4.35 -10.71
CA GLY A 98 -6.25 -3.94 -11.75
C GLY A 98 -6.86 -3.89 -13.17
N HIS A 99 -7.72 -4.84 -13.52
CA HIS A 99 -8.43 -4.83 -14.80
C HIS A 99 -9.33 -3.59 -14.96
N ASN A 100 -9.96 -3.11 -13.88
CA ASN A 100 -10.80 -1.92 -13.90
C ASN A 100 -10.01 -0.64 -14.18
N VAL A 101 -8.73 -0.57 -13.79
CA VAL A 101 -7.83 0.54 -14.20
C VAL A 101 -7.63 0.53 -15.71
N VAL A 102 -7.33 -0.63 -16.29
CA VAL A 102 -7.15 -0.78 -17.75
C VAL A 102 -8.44 -0.43 -18.49
N TRP A 103 -9.59 -0.85 -17.96
CA TRP A 103 -10.90 -0.53 -18.52
C TRP A 103 -11.19 0.98 -18.45
N GLY A 104 -11.00 1.63 -17.30
CA GLY A 104 -11.20 3.08 -17.17
C GLY A 104 -10.29 3.88 -18.08
N LEU A 105 -9.03 3.43 -18.26
CA LEU A 105 -8.09 4.02 -19.20
C LEU A 105 -8.55 3.85 -20.66
N HIS A 106 -8.99 2.65 -21.05
CA HIS A 106 -9.49 2.37 -22.40
C HIS A 106 -10.71 3.25 -22.74
N ASP A 107 -11.69 3.33 -21.84
CA ASP A 107 -12.91 4.11 -22.07
C ASP A 107 -12.62 5.60 -22.17
N ALA A 108 -11.75 6.13 -21.29
CA ALA A 108 -11.30 7.51 -21.41
C ALA A 108 -10.61 7.73 -22.76
N LEU A 109 -9.76 6.79 -23.19
CA LEU A 109 -8.92 6.92 -24.38
C LEU A 109 -9.79 7.00 -25.64
N LYS A 110 -10.80 6.12 -25.73
CA LYS A 110 -11.77 6.12 -26.83
C LYS A 110 -12.69 7.35 -26.79
N ALA A 111 -13.08 7.83 -25.61
CA ALA A 111 -13.83 9.07 -25.47
C ALA A 111 -13.02 10.33 -25.86
N TYR A 112 -11.69 10.29 -25.67
CA TYR A 112 -10.80 11.39 -26.03
C TYR A 112 -10.61 11.50 -27.54
N ASN A 113 -10.31 10.38 -28.22
CA ASN A 113 -10.35 10.25 -29.66
C ASN A 113 -10.52 8.75 -30.03
N PRO A 114 -11.52 8.36 -30.83
CA PRO A 114 -11.76 6.96 -31.20
C PRO A 114 -10.58 6.24 -31.88
N GLN A 115 -9.72 6.98 -32.58
CA GLN A 115 -8.51 6.48 -33.26
C GLN A 115 -7.33 6.25 -32.31
N SER A 116 -7.45 6.61 -31.03
CA SER A 116 -6.42 6.36 -30.03
C SER A 116 -6.27 4.86 -29.73
N VAL A 117 -5.06 4.43 -29.38
CA VAL A 117 -4.70 3.02 -29.24
C VAL A 117 -4.09 2.74 -27.87
N LEU A 118 -4.56 1.68 -27.21
CA LEU A 118 -4.06 1.20 -25.93
C LEU A 118 -3.29 -0.11 -26.13
N TYR A 119 -2.02 -0.14 -25.76
CA TYR A 119 -1.18 -1.33 -25.78
C TYR A 119 -0.96 -1.85 -24.35
N GLY A 120 -1.32 -3.10 -24.09
CA GLY A 120 -0.95 -3.80 -22.87
C GLY A 120 0.36 -4.57 -23.04
N PHE A 121 1.32 -4.37 -22.15
CA PHE A 121 2.57 -5.13 -22.14
C PHE A 121 2.39 -6.49 -21.46
N VAL A 122 2.66 -7.56 -22.21
CA VAL A 122 2.34 -8.94 -21.82
C VAL A 122 3.51 -9.58 -21.07
N GLY A 123 3.24 -10.15 -19.90
CA GLY A 123 4.25 -10.65 -18.96
C GLY A 123 4.76 -9.58 -18.00
N GLY A 124 4.00 -8.50 -17.79
CA GLY A 124 4.44 -7.37 -16.96
C GLY A 124 5.64 -6.63 -17.57
N THR A 125 6.61 -6.29 -16.72
CA THR A 125 7.81 -5.52 -17.08
C THR A 125 8.75 -6.28 -18.03
N GLU A 126 8.79 -7.60 -17.98
CA GLU A 126 9.52 -8.39 -18.99
C GLU A 126 8.95 -8.16 -20.39
N GLY A 127 7.61 -8.08 -20.49
CA GLY A 127 6.91 -7.72 -21.72
C GLY A 127 7.29 -6.33 -22.23
N LEU A 128 7.38 -5.36 -21.32
CA LEU A 128 7.85 -4.02 -21.63
C LEU A 128 9.29 -4.02 -22.17
N PHE A 129 10.20 -4.76 -21.55
CA PHE A 129 11.59 -4.82 -22.01
C PHE A 129 11.75 -5.56 -23.34
N ALA A 130 10.93 -6.60 -23.56
CA ALA A 130 10.93 -7.41 -24.78
C ALA A 130 10.05 -6.84 -25.90
N ASN A 131 9.38 -5.70 -25.66
CA ASN A 131 8.40 -5.10 -26.57
C ASN A 131 7.28 -6.07 -27.00
N LYS A 132 6.83 -6.93 -26.08
CA LYS A 132 5.71 -7.86 -26.28
C LYS A 132 4.42 -7.19 -25.85
N THR A 133 3.57 -6.90 -26.82
CA THR A 133 2.33 -6.15 -26.60
C THR A 133 1.11 -6.86 -27.14
N LEU A 134 -0.03 -6.48 -26.58
CA LEU A 134 -1.37 -6.82 -27.02
C LEU A 134 -2.15 -5.50 -27.16
N GLU A 135 -2.86 -5.31 -28.26
CA GLU A 135 -3.81 -4.19 -28.38
C GLU A 135 -5.05 -4.48 -27.53
N ILE A 136 -5.41 -3.53 -26.67
CA ILE A 136 -6.58 -3.64 -25.79
C ILE A 136 -7.79 -3.05 -26.50
N THR A 137 -8.74 -3.92 -26.82
CA THR A 137 -10.02 -3.59 -27.46
C THR A 137 -11.19 -3.91 -26.53
N ASP A 138 -12.40 -3.47 -26.90
CA ASP A 138 -13.62 -3.82 -26.17
C ASP A 138 -13.85 -5.33 -26.08
N ASP A 139 -13.54 -6.07 -27.15
CA ASP A 139 -13.66 -7.54 -27.20
C ASP A 139 -12.69 -8.20 -26.23
N VAL A 140 -11.44 -7.71 -26.17
CA VAL A 140 -10.45 -8.18 -25.20
C VAL A 140 -10.92 -7.90 -23.78
N LEU A 141 -11.47 -6.71 -23.51
CA LEU A 141 -11.88 -6.31 -22.16
C LEU A 141 -13.18 -6.97 -21.69
N ALA A 142 -14.06 -7.41 -22.58
CA ALA A 142 -15.39 -7.91 -22.26
C ALA A 142 -15.39 -8.99 -21.14
N SER A 143 -14.42 -9.91 -21.16
CA SER A 143 -14.29 -10.97 -20.15
C SER A 143 -13.49 -10.58 -18.91
N TYR A 144 -12.95 -9.36 -18.83
CA TYR A 144 -12.12 -8.88 -17.72
C TYR A 144 -12.75 -7.75 -16.90
N LYS A 145 -13.84 -7.15 -17.41
CA LYS A 145 -14.60 -6.11 -16.68
C LYS A 145 -15.06 -6.64 -15.32
N ASN A 146 -14.68 -5.93 -14.26
CA ASN A 146 -15.00 -6.24 -12.86
C ASN A 146 -14.52 -7.63 -12.39
N GLN A 147 -13.50 -8.21 -13.04
CA GLN A 147 -12.92 -9.49 -12.66
C GLN A 147 -11.64 -9.31 -11.84
N GLY A 148 -11.38 -10.24 -10.93
CA GLY A 148 -10.13 -10.31 -10.17
C GLY A 148 -8.94 -10.79 -11.02
N GLY A 149 -7.75 -10.81 -10.43
CA GLY A 149 -6.53 -11.27 -11.09
C GLY A 149 -5.89 -10.21 -11.99
N PHE A 150 -4.72 -10.55 -12.54
CA PHE A 150 -3.94 -9.77 -13.53
C PHE A 150 -3.71 -10.60 -14.81
N ASP A 151 -4.54 -11.62 -15.05
CA ASP A 151 -4.39 -12.58 -16.13
C ASP A 151 -4.71 -12.02 -17.52
N LEU A 152 -5.14 -10.75 -17.62
CA LEU A 152 -5.19 -10.01 -18.88
C LEU A 152 -3.81 -9.82 -19.49
N LEU A 153 -2.83 -9.36 -18.69
CA LEU A 153 -1.47 -9.01 -19.15
C LEU A 153 -0.38 -9.82 -18.44
N GLY A 154 -0.69 -10.53 -17.36
CA GLY A 154 0.31 -11.13 -16.49
C GLY A 154 0.91 -10.14 -15.49
N ARG A 155 1.74 -10.66 -14.58
CA ARG A 155 2.38 -9.89 -13.51
C ARG A 155 3.90 -9.84 -13.68
N SER A 156 4.55 -8.86 -13.06
CA SER A 156 6.02 -8.83 -12.94
C SER A 156 6.54 -9.55 -11.70
N ILE A 157 7.74 -10.10 -11.81
CA ILE A 157 8.62 -10.41 -10.67
C ILE A 157 9.77 -9.38 -10.59
N ASP A 158 10.12 -8.76 -11.71
CA ASP A 158 11.26 -7.85 -11.85
C ASP A 158 10.91 -6.37 -11.65
N GLN A 159 11.91 -5.61 -11.20
CA GLN A 159 11.89 -4.14 -11.09
C GLN A 159 12.60 -3.49 -12.28
N ILE A 160 12.31 -2.20 -12.50
CA ILE A 160 12.95 -1.39 -13.54
C ILE A 160 14.09 -0.57 -12.92
N ARG A 161 15.24 -1.22 -12.68
CA ARG A 161 16.37 -0.58 -11.97
C ARG A 161 17.66 -0.48 -12.77
N THR A 162 17.98 -1.53 -13.53
CA THR A 162 19.25 -1.57 -14.26
C THR A 162 19.21 -0.64 -15.47
N THR A 163 20.36 -0.07 -15.84
CA THR A 163 20.47 0.76 -17.05
C THR A 163 19.99 0.00 -18.29
N LYS A 164 20.23 -1.31 -18.36
CA LYS A 164 19.73 -2.18 -19.42
C LYS A 164 18.20 -2.20 -19.47
N GLN A 165 17.53 -2.44 -18.34
CA GLN A 165 16.06 -2.46 -18.25
C GLN A 165 15.44 -1.11 -18.61
N VAL A 166 16.01 -0.01 -18.09
CA VAL A 166 15.54 1.35 -18.38
C VAL A 166 15.68 1.67 -19.87
N ASN A 167 16.82 1.33 -20.47
CA ASN A 167 17.05 1.51 -21.91
C ASN A 167 16.10 0.66 -22.76
N SER A 168 15.82 -0.59 -22.36
CA SER A 168 14.85 -1.45 -23.03
C SER A 168 13.44 -0.88 -22.96
N ALA A 169 13.01 -0.40 -21.79
CA ALA A 169 11.70 0.25 -21.63
C ALA A 169 11.57 1.51 -22.50
N MET A 170 12.63 2.34 -22.54
CA MET A 170 12.67 3.53 -23.41
C MET A 170 12.63 3.16 -24.90
N ALA A 171 13.35 2.11 -25.30
CA ALA A 171 13.35 1.61 -26.67
C ALA A 171 11.96 1.13 -27.10
N ALA A 172 11.24 0.42 -26.22
CA ALA A 172 9.86 0.01 -26.46
C ALA A 172 8.90 1.20 -26.58
N CYS A 173 9.05 2.22 -25.72
CA CYS A 173 8.24 3.44 -25.81
C CYS A 173 8.44 4.17 -27.15
N ARG A 174 9.70 4.25 -27.63
CA ARG A 174 10.03 4.86 -28.92
C ARG A 174 9.56 4.04 -30.11
N SER A 175 9.73 2.72 -30.09
CA SER A 175 9.34 1.84 -31.20
C SER A 175 7.82 1.85 -31.44
N LEU A 176 7.04 1.90 -30.36
CA LEU A 176 5.58 2.00 -30.39
C LEU A 176 5.09 3.46 -30.50
N ASN A 177 6.00 4.44 -30.57
CA ASN A 177 5.69 5.87 -30.65
C ASN A 177 4.69 6.34 -29.55
N LEU A 178 4.86 5.83 -28.32
CA LEU A 178 3.92 6.07 -27.21
C LEU A 178 3.95 7.53 -26.76
N ASP A 179 2.77 8.10 -26.54
CA ASP A 179 2.58 9.40 -25.90
C ASP A 179 2.53 9.26 -24.37
N GLY A 180 2.08 8.11 -23.87
CA GLY A 180 2.06 7.81 -22.44
C GLY A 180 2.34 6.35 -22.09
N LEU A 181 2.86 6.12 -20.88
CA LEU A 181 3.08 4.81 -20.27
C LEU A 181 2.49 4.82 -18.85
N VAL A 182 1.49 3.97 -18.63
CA VAL A 182 0.80 3.80 -17.35
C VAL A 182 1.38 2.59 -16.63
N ILE A 183 1.99 2.83 -15.46
CA ILE A 183 2.55 1.78 -14.59
C ILE A 183 1.58 1.55 -13.43
N ILE A 184 0.96 0.38 -13.41
CA ILE A 184 0.00 -0.02 -12.38
C ILE A 184 0.73 -0.88 -11.34
N GLY A 185 0.80 -0.42 -10.09
CA GLY A 185 1.46 -1.21 -9.05
C GLY A 185 1.56 -0.51 -7.69
N GLY A 186 2.32 -1.14 -6.80
CA GLY A 186 2.51 -0.67 -5.42
C GLY A 186 3.69 0.28 -5.25
N VAL A 187 4.22 0.34 -4.02
CA VAL A 187 5.32 1.23 -3.60
C VAL A 187 6.56 1.13 -4.51
N THR A 188 7.04 -0.10 -4.77
CA THR A 188 8.26 -0.32 -5.56
C THR A 188 8.05 0.07 -7.02
N SER A 189 6.90 -0.30 -7.60
CA SER A 189 6.54 -0.01 -8.99
C SER A 189 6.43 1.49 -9.26
N ASN A 190 5.89 2.25 -8.30
CA ASN A 190 5.77 3.71 -8.44
C ASN A 190 7.11 4.43 -8.19
N SER A 191 8.02 3.84 -7.40
CA SER A 191 9.41 4.31 -7.30
C SER A 191 10.18 4.12 -8.62
N ASP A 192 9.94 3.00 -9.30
CA ASP A 192 10.49 2.71 -10.62
C ASP A 192 9.89 3.65 -11.69
N ALA A 193 8.58 3.92 -11.61
CA ALA A 193 7.89 4.86 -12.50
C ALA A 193 8.50 6.26 -12.44
N ALA A 194 8.85 6.75 -11.25
CA ALA A 194 9.48 8.05 -11.08
C ALA A 194 10.88 8.11 -11.71
N GLN A 195 11.71 7.09 -11.49
CA GLN A 195 13.04 6.99 -12.10
C GLN A 195 12.96 6.90 -13.63
N LEU A 196 11.99 6.13 -14.14
CA LEU A 196 11.74 6.02 -15.57
C LEU A 196 11.29 7.37 -16.16
N ALA A 197 10.37 8.08 -15.51
CA ALA A 197 9.91 9.40 -15.93
C ALA A 197 11.08 10.39 -16.08
N GLU A 198 11.92 10.49 -15.05
CA GLU A 198 13.10 11.35 -15.04
C GLU A 198 14.07 11.00 -16.17
N THR A 199 14.35 9.71 -16.35
CA THR A 199 15.28 9.24 -17.40
C THR A 199 14.74 9.50 -18.80
N LEU A 200 13.44 9.33 -19.03
CA LEU A 200 12.80 9.60 -20.31
C LEU A 200 12.87 11.09 -20.68
N ILE A 201 12.68 11.99 -19.72
CA ILE A 201 12.84 13.44 -19.93
C ILE A 201 14.28 13.78 -20.30
N GLN A 202 15.25 13.28 -19.54
CA GLN A 202 16.68 13.50 -19.79
C GLN A 202 17.13 13.02 -21.18
N ASN A 203 16.45 12.01 -21.73
CA ASN A 203 16.74 11.44 -23.05
C ASN A 203 15.81 11.99 -24.16
N ASN A 204 15.11 13.10 -23.92
CA ASN A 204 14.18 13.74 -24.88
C ASN A 204 13.14 12.76 -25.46
N CYS A 205 12.68 11.80 -24.65
CA CYS A 205 11.59 10.91 -25.03
C CYS A 205 10.25 11.63 -24.82
N LYS A 206 9.37 11.64 -25.83
CA LYS A 206 8.05 12.30 -25.71
C LYS A 206 7.12 11.62 -24.71
N THR A 207 7.32 10.33 -24.45
CA THR A 207 6.43 9.49 -23.64
C THR A 207 6.34 9.97 -22.20
N LYS A 208 5.11 10.22 -21.73
CA LYS A 208 4.81 10.60 -20.35
C LYS A 208 4.62 9.36 -19.48
N VAL A 209 5.28 9.30 -18.33
CA VAL A 209 5.12 8.16 -17.40
C VAL A 209 4.21 8.55 -16.26
N VAL A 210 3.16 7.75 -16.03
CA VAL A 210 2.20 7.95 -14.94
C VAL A 210 2.05 6.69 -14.10
N GLY A 211 1.95 6.86 -12.79
CA GLY A 211 1.78 5.78 -11.81
C GLY A 211 0.34 5.64 -11.33
N VAL A 212 -0.09 4.41 -11.05
CA VAL A 212 -1.41 4.12 -10.47
C VAL A 212 -1.25 3.28 -9.19
N PRO A 213 -1.79 3.71 -8.04
CA PRO A 213 -1.58 3.05 -6.75
C PRO A 213 -2.46 1.80 -6.58
N VAL A 214 -1.97 0.67 -7.08
CA VAL A 214 -2.65 -0.64 -6.98
C VAL A 214 -1.79 -1.61 -6.16
N SER A 215 -2.30 -1.97 -4.99
CA SER A 215 -1.61 -2.85 -4.05
C SER A 215 -2.62 -3.44 -3.06
N LEU A 216 -2.45 -4.72 -2.72
CA LEU A 216 -3.25 -5.36 -1.69
C LEU A 216 -2.80 -5.00 -0.26
N ASN A 217 -1.60 -4.44 -0.11
CA ASN A 217 -1.01 -4.22 1.21
C ASN A 217 -1.58 -2.99 1.93
N GLY A 218 -2.18 -2.03 1.22
CA GLY A 218 -2.59 -0.74 1.80
C GLY A 218 -1.43 0.16 2.26
N ASP A 219 -0.19 -0.18 1.86
CA ASP A 219 1.05 0.43 2.37
C ASP A 219 1.57 1.62 1.55
N LEU A 220 1.03 1.85 0.34
CA LEU A 220 1.25 3.08 -0.41
C LEU A 220 0.22 4.13 0.04
N LYS A 221 0.42 4.63 1.26
CA LYS A 221 -0.50 5.57 1.93
C LYS A 221 0.25 6.80 2.40
N ASN A 222 -0.25 7.98 2.06
CA ASN A 222 0.31 9.27 2.44
C ASN A 222 -0.76 10.36 2.28
N GLN A 223 -0.39 11.62 2.46
CA GLN A 223 -1.31 12.76 2.35
C GLN A 223 -2.03 12.91 1.00
N PHE A 224 -1.51 12.29 -0.07
CA PHE A 224 -2.14 12.31 -1.40
C PHE A 224 -2.88 11.01 -1.74
N VAL A 225 -2.64 9.93 -0.98
CA VAL A 225 -3.19 8.59 -1.23
C VAL A 225 -3.76 8.04 0.06
N GLU A 226 -5.08 8.10 0.22
CA GLU A 226 -5.78 7.62 1.41
C GLU A 226 -5.76 6.08 1.51
N THR A 227 -5.83 5.39 0.37
CA THR A 227 -5.72 3.92 0.28
C THR A 227 -5.38 3.47 -1.15
N THR A 228 -5.08 2.18 -1.32
CA THR A 228 -4.71 1.55 -2.60
C THR A 228 -5.81 0.64 -3.13
N VAL A 229 -5.93 0.56 -4.45
CA VAL A 229 -6.87 -0.36 -5.10
C VAL A 229 -6.54 -1.81 -4.76
N GLY A 230 -7.57 -2.53 -4.31
CA GLY A 230 -7.55 -3.95 -3.95
C GLY A 230 -7.41 -4.20 -2.45
N PHE A 231 -7.04 -3.18 -1.66
CA PHE A 231 -6.95 -3.29 -0.20
C PHE A 231 -8.30 -3.63 0.42
N ASP A 232 -9.39 -2.98 -0.01
CA ASP A 232 -10.75 -3.23 0.50
C ASP A 232 -11.20 -4.66 0.22
N THR A 233 -11.08 -5.10 -1.03
CA THR A 233 -11.46 -6.45 -1.45
C THR A 233 -10.68 -7.50 -0.65
N VAL A 234 -9.36 -7.35 -0.54
CA VAL A 234 -8.52 -8.31 0.17
C VAL A 234 -8.85 -8.36 1.66
N CYS A 235 -9.07 -7.20 2.29
CA CYS A 235 -9.44 -7.15 3.71
C CYS A 235 -10.81 -7.79 3.96
N LYS A 236 -11.81 -7.58 3.09
CA LYS A 236 -13.12 -8.23 3.22
C LYS A 236 -13.03 -9.76 3.13
N VAL A 237 -12.30 -10.28 2.13
CA VAL A 237 -12.12 -11.73 1.97
C VAL A 237 -11.36 -12.33 3.14
N ASN A 238 -10.24 -11.72 3.54
CA ASN A 238 -9.47 -12.22 4.67
C ASN A 238 -10.25 -12.13 5.99
N SER A 239 -11.01 -11.04 6.22
CA SER A 239 -11.86 -10.90 7.40
C SER A 239 -12.97 -11.94 7.45
N GLN A 240 -13.56 -12.29 6.31
CA GLN A 240 -14.50 -13.40 6.22
C GLN A 240 -13.84 -14.71 6.67
N LEU A 241 -12.66 -15.04 6.12
CA LEU A 241 -11.94 -16.27 6.47
C LEU A 241 -11.53 -16.29 7.95
N VAL A 242 -10.98 -15.20 8.48
CA VAL A 242 -10.62 -15.06 9.90
C VAL A 242 -11.88 -15.22 10.77
N SER A 243 -13.01 -14.60 10.40
CA SER A 243 -14.25 -14.73 11.18
C SER A 243 -14.80 -16.16 11.21
N ASN A 244 -14.65 -16.92 10.12
CA ASN A 244 -15.02 -18.33 10.09
C ASN A 244 -14.15 -19.15 11.05
N VAL A 245 -12.85 -18.88 11.09
CA VAL A 245 -11.91 -19.50 12.05
C VAL A 245 -12.26 -19.12 13.49
N CYS A 246 -12.63 -17.86 13.75
CA CYS A 246 -13.14 -17.41 15.03
C CYS A 246 -14.39 -18.21 15.48
N LEU A 247 -15.38 -18.38 14.60
CA LEU A 247 -16.57 -19.18 14.92
C LEU A 247 -16.24 -20.66 15.15
N ASP A 248 -15.31 -21.22 14.39
CA ASP A 248 -14.82 -22.59 14.60
C ASP A 248 -14.12 -22.73 15.96
N ALA A 249 -13.35 -21.73 16.37
CA ALA A 249 -12.66 -21.72 17.67
C ALA A 249 -13.62 -21.81 18.86
N ILE A 250 -14.71 -21.02 18.86
CA ILE A 250 -15.75 -21.12 19.91
C ILE A 250 -16.46 -22.47 19.83
N SER A 251 -16.80 -22.92 18.62
CA SER A 251 -17.57 -24.16 18.42
C SER A 251 -16.80 -25.40 18.87
N ALA A 252 -15.49 -25.45 18.61
CA ALA A 252 -14.62 -26.54 19.01
C ALA A 252 -14.17 -26.45 20.47
N GLY A 253 -13.96 -25.23 20.99
CA GLY A 253 -13.59 -24.99 22.39
C GLY A 253 -12.25 -25.57 22.84
N LYS A 254 -11.32 -25.86 21.90
CA LYS A 254 -10.07 -26.61 22.18
C LYS A 254 -8.84 -26.20 21.38
N TYR A 255 -8.95 -25.30 20.41
CA TYR A 255 -7.85 -24.95 19.50
C TYR A 255 -7.50 -23.47 19.59
N TYR A 256 -6.19 -23.19 19.54
CA TYR A 256 -5.66 -21.86 19.30
C TYR A 256 -5.22 -21.74 17.83
N TYR A 257 -5.88 -20.86 17.08
CA TYR A 257 -5.59 -20.67 15.67
C TYR A 257 -4.57 -19.55 15.46
N PHE A 258 -3.51 -19.85 14.73
CA PHE A 258 -2.46 -18.90 14.34
C PHE A 258 -2.69 -18.56 12.87
N VAL A 259 -3.25 -17.38 12.62
CA VAL A 259 -3.63 -16.94 11.28
C VAL A 259 -2.65 -15.89 10.79
N ARG A 260 -1.75 -16.30 9.88
CA ARG A 260 -0.89 -15.37 9.16
C ARG A 260 -1.65 -14.71 8.02
N LEU A 261 -1.49 -13.40 7.87
CA LEU A 261 -2.07 -12.61 6.79
C LEU A 261 -0.98 -11.99 5.93
N MET A 262 -1.17 -12.08 4.61
CA MET A 262 -0.31 -11.43 3.62
C MET A 262 -0.37 -9.91 3.78
N GLY A 263 0.80 -9.27 3.79
CA GLY A 263 0.92 -7.81 3.99
C GLY A 263 2.32 -7.25 3.78
N ARG A 264 3.27 -8.09 3.36
CA ARG A 264 4.69 -7.74 3.19
C ARG A 264 5.27 -7.12 4.47
N LYS A 265 5.55 -5.81 4.51
CA LYS A 265 6.26 -5.16 5.62
C LYS A 265 5.37 -4.49 6.65
N ALA A 266 4.25 -3.92 6.22
CA ALA A 266 3.34 -3.18 7.10
C ALA A 266 2.17 -4.07 7.53
N SER A 267 1.58 -3.78 8.70
CA SER A 267 0.53 -4.64 9.26
C SER A 267 -0.90 -4.23 8.86
N HIS A 268 -1.09 -3.35 7.87
CA HIS A 268 -2.39 -2.77 7.51
C HIS A 268 -3.49 -3.80 7.27
N VAL A 269 -3.20 -4.88 6.53
CA VAL A 269 -4.19 -5.95 6.25
C VAL A 269 -4.58 -6.66 7.55
N ALA A 270 -3.61 -6.98 8.41
CA ALA A 270 -3.88 -7.64 9.68
C ALA A 270 -4.67 -6.76 10.64
N PHE A 271 -4.37 -5.46 10.63
CA PHE A 271 -5.04 -4.46 11.43
C PHE A 271 -6.49 -4.24 11.01
N GLU A 272 -6.76 -4.08 9.71
CA GLU A 272 -8.13 -3.97 9.20
C GLU A 272 -8.93 -5.27 9.45
N CYS A 273 -8.32 -6.44 9.24
CA CYS A 273 -8.99 -7.72 9.55
C CYS A 273 -9.35 -7.85 11.02
N ALA A 274 -8.48 -7.39 11.94
CA ALA A 274 -8.77 -7.41 13.36
C ALA A 274 -9.93 -6.48 13.74
N LEU A 275 -10.01 -5.28 13.14
CA LEU A 275 -11.14 -4.36 13.33
C LEU A 275 -12.47 -4.95 12.83
N GLN A 276 -12.44 -5.75 11.76
CA GLN A 276 -13.65 -6.36 11.19
C GLN A 276 -14.10 -7.64 11.90
N SER A 277 -13.17 -8.46 12.38
CA SER A 277 -13.46 -9.82 12.90
C SER A 277 -13.30 -9.98 14.42
N HIS A 278 -12.59 -9.06 15.09
CA HIS A 278 -12.31 -9.06 16.52
C HIS A 278 -11.63 -10.35 17.05
N PRO A 279 -10.47 -10.78 16.50
CA PRO A 279 -9.73 -11.92 17.04
C PRO A 279 -9.27 -11.64 18.48
N ASN A 280 -8.94 -12.69 19.24
CA ASN A 280 -8.52 -12.49 20.64
C ASN A 280 -7.17 -11.79 20.77
N MET A 281 -6.28 -12.04 19.81
CA MET A 281 -4.94 -11.48 19.80
C MET A 281 -4.60 -10.98 18.41
N LEU A 282 -3.94 -9.83 18.35
CA LEU A 282 -3.30 -9.28 17.17
C LEU A 282 -1.87 -8.89 17.55
N ILE A 283 -0.91 -9.25 16.71
CA ILE A 283 0.45 -8.72 16.82
C ILE A 283 0.66 -7.72 15.69
N LEU A 284 1.11 -6.52 16.02
CA LEU A 284 1.49 -5.51 15.03
C LEU A 284 3.02 -5.44 14.95
N GLY A 285 3.57 -5.55 13.74
CA GLY A 285 5.01 -5.39 13.51
C GLY A 285 5.52 -4.03 13.96
N GLU A 286 4.69 -3.00 13.80
CA GLU A 286 4.99 -1.62 14.21
C GLU A 286 5.17 -1.50 15.73
N GLU A 287 4.31 -2.14 16.54
CA GLU A 287 4.45 -2.15 18.01
C GLU A 287 5.70 -2.91 18.45
N VAL A 288 5.94 -4.07 17.82
CA VAL A 288 7.10 -4.93 18.09
C VAL A 288 8.40 -4.17 17.82
N ALA A 289 8.47 -3.48 16.68
CA ALA A 289 9.65 -2.72 16.30
C ALA A 289 9.83 -1.44 17.14
N LEU A 290 8.74 -0.77 17.54
CA LEU A 290 8.79 0.41 18.41
C LEU A 290 9.29 0.03 19.82
N SER A 291 8.76 -1.07 20.38
CA SER A 291 9.08 -1.54 21.73
C SER A 291 10.33 -2.43 21.77
N LYS A 292 10.93 -2.73 20.62
CA LYS A 292 12.10 -3.62 20.45
C LYS A 292 11.88 -4.99 21.09
N LEU A 293 10.69 -5.56 20.92
CA LEU A 293 10.34 -6.85 21.51
C LEU A 293 11.16 -7.97 20.87
N THR A 294 11.72 -8.81 21.72
CA THR A 294 12.38 -10.06 21.33
C THR A 294 11.36 -11.14 20.96
N LEU A 295 11.81 -12.14 20.21
CA LEU A 295 11.01 -13.32 19.87
C LEU A 295 10.47 -13.98 21.14
N MET A 296 11.30 -14.15 22.17
CA MET A 296 10.87 -14.77 23.42
C MET A 296 9.85 -13.93 24.20
N GLU A 297 9.95 -12.60 24.18
CA GLU A 297 8.93 -11.73 24.80
C GLU A 297 7.59 -11.83 24.09
N ILE A 298 7.58 -11.95 22.76
CA ILE A 298 6.37 -12.17 21.98
C ILE A 298 5.74 -13.52 22.35
N ILE A 299 6.53 -14.59 22.41
CA ILE A 299 6.07 -15.92 22.83
C ILE A 299 5.47 -15.86 24.24
N ASN A 300 6.16 -15.20 25.18
CA ASN A 300 5.66 -15.06 26.55
C ASN A 300 4.33 -14.30 26.59
N LYS A 301 4.18 -13.19 25.85
CA LYS A 301 2.91 -12.45 25.77
C LYS A 301 1.75 -13.31 25.24
N ILE A 302 2.00 -14.14 24.22
CA ILE A 302 0.99 -15.08 23.70
C ILE A 302 0.63 -16.10 24.78
N CYS A 303 1.63 -16.71 25.42
CA CYS A 303 1.41 -17.68 26.49
C CYS A 303 0.65 -17.07 27.67
N ASP A 304 0.97 -15.85 28.09
CA ASP A 304 0.28 -15.14 29.17
C ASP A 304 -1.20 -14.94 28.84
N GLY A 305 -1.52 -14.56 27.61
CA GLY A 305 -2.91 -14.45 27.15
C GLY A 305 -3.64 -15.79 27.08
N VAL A 306 -2.96 -16.87 26.67
CA VAL A 306 -3.51 -18.25 26.71
C VAL A 306 -3.81 -18.66 28.16
N GLN A 307 -2.92 -18.34 29.10
CA GLN A 307 -3.10 -18.63 30.52
C GLN A 307 -4.29 -17.84 31.10
N ALA A 308 -4.36 -16.53 30.85
CA ALA A 308 -5.46 -15.69 31.32
C ALA A 308 -6.83 -16.19 30.82
N ARG A 309 -6.91 -16.65 29.57
CA ARG A 309 -8.13 -17.26 29.04
C ARG A 309 -8.45 -18.61 29.71
N ALA A 310 -7.43 -19.43 29.96
CA ALA A 310 -7.60 -20.71 30.63
C ALA A 310 -8.10 -20.57 32.08
N GLU A 311 -7.73 -19.50 32.78
CA GLU A 311 -8.26 -19.14 34.11
C GLU A 311 -9.77 -18.85 34.07
N LEU A 312 -10.28 -18.37 32.94
CA LEU A 312 -11.71 -18.19 32.68
C LEU A 312 -12.39 -19.45 32.11
N GLY A 313 -11.68 -20.59 32.09
CA GLY A 313 -12.19 -21.84 31.51
C GLY A 313 -12.25 -21.86 29.98
N LYS A 314 -11.60 -20.91 29.29
CA LYS A 314 -11.55 -20.83 27.83
C LYS A 314 -10.23 -21.41 27.31
N TYR A 315 -10.32 -22.45 26.48
CA TYR A 315 -9.16 -23.19 25.95
C TYR A 315 -9.02 -23.07 24.43
N HIS A 316 -9.63 -22.03 23.87
CA HIS A 316 -9.60 -21.70 22.45
C HIS A 316 -9.25 -20.23 22.25
N GLY A 317 -8.81 -19.88 21.06
CA GLY A 317 -8.64 -18.48 20.66
C GLY A 317 -8.09 -18.33 19.25
N VAL A 318 -8.08 -17.10 18.75
CA VAL A 318 -7.53 -16.76 17.44
C VAL A 318 -6.51 -15.65 17.59
N LEU A 319 -5.32 -15.89 17.03
CA LEU A 319 -4.21 -14.95 16.93
C LEU A 319 -4.00 -14.59 15.46
N VAL A 320 -4.02 -13.29 15.16
CA VAL A 320 -3.72 -12.77 13.83
C VAL A 320 -2.30 -12.21 13.78
N ILE A 321 -1.55 -12.61 12.74
CA ILE A 321 -0.12 -12.35 12.59
C ILE A 321 0.13 -11.75 11.20
N PRO A 322 0.78 -10.57 11.08
CA PRO A 322 1.22 -10.06 9.79
C PRO A 322 2.43 -10.87 9.29
N GLU A 323 2.45 -11.19 8.00
CA GLU A 323 3.58 -11.85 7.31
C GLU A 323 4.94 -11.16 7.59
N GLY A 324 4.95 -9.83 7.70
CA GLY A 324 6.13 -9.01 7.96
C GLY A 324 6.65 -8.99 9.39
N LEU A 325 6.01 -9.72 10.32
CA LEU A 325 6.39 -9.70 11.74
C LEU A 325 7.87 -10.05 11.93
N ILE A 326 8.40 -10.99 11.13
CA ILE A 326 9.78 -11.46 11.28
C ILE A 326 10.82 -10.37 11.03
N GLU A 327 10.56 -9.42 10.12
CA GLU A 327 11.43 -8.25 9.88
C GLU A 327 11.28 -7.17 10.96
N SER A 328 10.22 -7.25 11.77
CA SER A 328 9.96 -6.29 12.84
C SER A 328 10.65 -6.65 14.15
N ILE A 329 10.99 -7.93 14.35
CA ILE A 329 11.71 -8.44 15.52
C ILE A 329 13.20 -8.10 15.36
N PRO A 330 13.83 -7.33 16.26
CA PRO A 330 15.19 -6.83 16.07
C PRO A 330 16.23 -7.92 15.80
N GLU A 331 16.21 -9.02 16.56
CA GLU A 331 17.18 -10.10 16.39
C GLU A 331 16.99 -10.90 15.10
N MET A 332 15.75 -11.10 14.68
CA MET A 332 15.43 -11.77 13.43
C MET A 332 15.81 -10.89 12.25
N TYR A 333 15.54 -9.58 12.33
CA TYR A 333 15.94 -8.62 11.32
C TYR A 333 17.47 -8.61 11.14
N ALA A 334 18.23 -8.55 12.23
CA ALA A 334 19.69 -8.59 12.18
C ALA A 334 20.22 -9.88 11.52
N LEU A 335 19.67 -11.04 11.90
CA LEU A 335 19.99 -12.33 11.28
C LEU A 335 19.69 -12.33 9.77
N ILE A 336 18.52 -11.82 9.37
CA ILE A 336 18.13 -11.72 7.95
C ILE A 336 19.09 -10.80 7.19
N GLN A 337 19.53 -9.68 7.78
CA GLN A 337 20.50 -8.79 7.14
C GLN A 337 21.87 -9.46 6.97
N GLU A 338 22.37 -10.20 7.96
CA GLU A 338 23.61 -10.96 7.83
C GLU A 338 23.52 -12.00 6.71
N ILE A 339 22.44 -12.79 6.68
CA ILE A 339 22.19 -13.77 5.61
C ILE A 339 22.11 -13.08 4.25
N ASN A 340 21.50 -11.89 4.18
CA ASN A 340 21.40 -11.14 2.94
C ASN A 340 22.76 -10.65 2.42
N ILE A 341 23.64 -10.22 3.32
CA ILE A 341 25.02 -9.83 2.98
C ILE A 341 25.79 -11.04 2.42
N LEU A 342 25.65 -12.21 3.04
CA LEU A 342 26.30 -13.45 2.57
C LEU A 342 25.81 -13.86 1.16
N HIS A 343 24.51 -13.74 0.89
CA HIS A 343 23.94 -13.95 -0.44
C HIS A 343 24.53 -12.98 -1.47
N ASN A 344 24.62 -11.69 -1.14
CA ASN A 344 25.19 -10.67 -2.05
C ASN A 344 26.68 -10.92 -2.35
N ASN A 345 27.39 -11.57 -1.43
CA ASN A 345 28.78 -12.00 -1.60
C ASN A 345 28.92 -13.37 -2.30
N ASN A 346 27.82 -13.96 -2.80
CA ASN A 346 27.77 -15.26 -3.47
C ASN A 346 28.30 -16.43 -2.61
N VAL A 347 28.14 -16.36 -1.29
CA VAL A 347 28.50 -17.47 -0.40
C VAL A 347 27.55 -18.65 -0.63
N PRO A 348 28.03 -19.90 -0.80
CA PRO A 348 27.15 -21.05 -0.92
C PRO A 348 26.31 -21.27 0.34
N VAL A 349 25.03 -21.63 0.17
CA VAL A 349 24.08 -21.84 1.29
C VAL A 349 24.60 -22.82 2.36
N ALA A 350 25.36 -23.84 1.95
CA ALA A 350 25.96 -24.82 2.86
C ALA A 350 27.01 -24.23 3.82
N GLU A 351 27.64 -23.12 3.45
CA GLU A 351 28.71 -22.48 4.22
C GLU A 351 28.21 -21.29 5.05
N MET A 352 27.04 -20.75 4.73
CA MET A 352 26.50 -19.53 5.34
C MET A 352 26.42 -19.62 6.86
N SER A 353 25.95 -20.75 7.42
CA SER A 353 25.80 -20.91 8.87
C SER A 353 27.12 -20.81 9.65
N SER A 354 28.26 -21.07 8.99
CA SER A 354 29.59 -20.98 9.59
C SER A 354 30.16 -19.55 9.57
N GLN A 355 29.63 -18.68 8.71
CA GLN A 355 30.07 -17.30 8.53
C GLN A 355 29.18 -16.28 9.24
N LEU A 356 28.11 -16.73 9.90
CA LEU A 356 27.27 -15.88 10.75
C LEU A 356 28.03 -15.39 11.99
N SER A 357 27.68 -14.21 12.48
CA SER A 357 28.19 -13.73 13.76
C SER A 357 27.83 -14.70 14.89
N PRO A 358 28.59 -14.76 16.01
CA PRO A 358 28.30 -15.71 17.10
C PRO A 358 26.87 -15.61 17.63
N TRP A 359 26.32 -14.40 17.66
CA TRP A 359 24.95 -14.15 18.12
C TRP A 359 23.90 -14.58 17.09
N ALA A 360 24.10 -14.24 15.82
CA ALA A 360 23.23 -14.70 14.73
C ALA A 360 23.25 -16.23 14.59
N ALA A 361 24.42 -16.86 14.74
CA ALA A 361 24.57 -18.31 14.73
C ALA A 361 23.83 -18.98 15.89
N ALA A 362 23.88 -18.42 17.10
CA ALA A 362 23.14 -18.94 18.25
C ALA A 362 21.63 -18.86 18.03
N LEU A 363 21.12 -17.72 17.53
CA LEU A 363 19.71 -17.57 17.17
C LEU A 363 19.32 -18.54 16.06
N PHE A 364 20.12 -18.66 15.01
CA PHE A 364 19.88 -19.58 13.91
C PHE A 364 19.80 -21.03 14.39
N GLN A 365 20.68 -21.44 15.32
CA GLN A 365 20.65 -22.78 15.94
C GLN A 365 19.42 -23.01 16.82
N PHE A 366 18.96 -21.97 17.54
CA PHE A 366 17.74 -22.01 18.34
C PHE A 366 16.48 -22.22 17.47
N LEU A 367 16.45 -21.66 16.26
CA LEU A 367 15.30 -21.78 15.37
C LEU A 367 15.08 -23.23 14.88
N PRO A 368 13.81 -23.65 14.71
CA PRO A 368 13.49 -24.94 14.12
C PRO A 368 14.11 -25.15 12.74
N SER A 369 14.37 -26.41 12.39
CA SER A 369 15.06 -26.76 11.14
C SER A 369 14.31 -26.32 9.88
N PHE A 370 12.98 -26.23 9.91
CA PHE A 370 12.18 -25.75 8.77
C PHE A 370 12.38 -24.24 8.54
N ILE A 371 12.27 -23.42 9.60
CA ILE A 371 12.53 -21.98 9.54
C ILE A 371 13.96 -21.67 9.10
N ARG A 372 14.94 -22.43 9.57
CA ARG A 372 16.33 -22.28 9.10
C ARG A 372 16.45 -22.41 7.58
N ARG A 373 15.75 -23.37 6.96
CA ARG A 373 15.77 -23.57 5.50
C ARG A 373 15.08 -22.43 4.77
N GLU A 374 13.96 -21.95 5.30
CA GLU A 374 13.19 -20.84 4.72
C GLU A 374 13.96 -19.52 4.76
N LEU A 375 14.70 -19.25 5.85
CA LEU A 375 15.56 -18.06 5.97
C LEU A 375 16.75 -18.07 5.01
N LEU A 376 17.19 -19.24 4.57
CA LEU A 376 18.30 -19.41 3.62
C LEU A 376 17.87 -19.32 2.16
N LEU A 377 16.59 -19.10 1.87
CA LEU A 377 16.11 -18.88 0.50
C LEU A 377 16.68 -17.59 -0.08
N HIS A 378 16.93 -17.58 -1.39
CA HIS A 378 17.40 -16.39 -2.11
C HIS A 378 16.42 -15.22 -1.96
N GLN A 379 16.95 -14.01 -1.94
CA GLN A 379 16.19 -12.77 -1.85
C GLN A 379 15.23 -12.57 -3.04
N GLU A 380 14.20 -11.75 -2.83
CA GLU A 380 13.38 -11.20 -3.91
C GLU A 380 14.18 -10.16 -4.73
N SER A 381 13.61 -9.75 -5.88
CA SER A 381 14.24 -8.78 -6.79
C SER A 381 14.51 -7.40 -6.16
N ASP A 382 13.88 -7.06 -5.02
CA ASP A 382 14.13 -5.82 -4.26
C ASP A 382 15.16 -6.00 -3.14
N ASN A 383 15.86 -7.14 -3.08
CA ASN A 383 16.77 -7.55 -2.01
C ASN A 383 16.07 -7.71 -0.64
N SER A 384 14.75 -7.93 -0.63
CA SER A 384 14.02 -8.32 0.59
C SER A 384 13.99 -9.84 0.76
N ALA A 385 13.83 -10.30 2.00
CA ALA A 385 13.60 -11.72 2.26
C ALA A 385 12.25 -12.15 1.67
N GLN A 386 12.13 -13.42 1.30
CA GLN A 386 10.86 -13.99 0.81
C GLN A 386 9.89 -14.24 1.98
N LEU A 387 9.35 -13.17 2.56
CA LEU A 387 8.51 -13.22 3.78
C LEU A 387 7.32 -14.19 3.63
N SER A 388 6.79 -14.33 2.42
CA SER A 388 5.67 -15.25 2.15
C SER A 388 6.01 -16.73 2.34
N GLN A 389 7.29 -17.08 2.20
CA GLN A 389 7.82 -18.43 2.34
C GLN A 389 8.30 -18.73 3.77
N ILE A 390 8.33 -17.72 4.66
CA ILE A 390 8.71 -17.91 6.06
C ILE A 390 7.43 -18.16 6.86
N ASP A 391 7.27 -19.38 7.34
CA ASP A 391 6.09 -19.87 8.06
C ASP A 391 6.08 -19.37 9.51
N THR A 392 5.95 -18.05 9.67
CA THR A 392 6.02 -17.34 10.95
C THR A 392 4.95 -17.80 11.95
N GLU A 393 3.75 -18.14 11.47
CA GLU A 393 2.68 -18.75 12.26
C GLU A 393 3.09 -20.10 12.84
N GLN A 394 3.81 -20.93 12.06
CA GLN A 394 4.27 -22.24 12.52
C GLN A 394 5.45 -22.09 13.49
N LEU A 395 6.36 -21.13 13.25
CA LEU A 395 7.41 -20.77 14.21
C LEU A 395 6.81 -20.40 15.57
N LEU A 396 5.86 -19.44 15.57
CA LEU A 396 5.24 -18.98 16.80
C LEU A 396 4.45 -20.09 17.48
N ALA A 397 3.65 -20.87 16.74
CA ALA A 397 2.89 -21.99 17.28
C ALA A 397 3.81 -23.04 17.94
N HIS A 398 4.92 -23.39 17.31
CA HIS A 398 5.89 -24.36 17.83
C HIS A 398 6.56 -23.88 19.12
N LEU A 399 7.01 -22.61 19.15
CA LEU A 399 7.65 -22.03 20.32
C LEU A 399 6.67 -21.81 21.48
N VAL A 400 5.44 -21.39 21.20
CA VAL A 400 4.36 -21.28 22.20
C VAL A 400 4.03 -22.66 22.77
N GLU A 401 3.89 -23.70 21.94
CA GLU A 401 3.64 -25.05 22.42
C GLU A 401 4.77 -25.53 23.37
N THR A 402 6.02 -25.28 22.99
CA THR A 402 7.19 -25.61 23.81
C THR A 402 7.17 -24.90 25.17
N GLU A 403 6.89 -23.59 25.18
CA GLU A 403 6.81 -22.80 26.42
C GLU A 403 5.59 -23.20 27.27
N MET A 404 4.44 -23.52 26.66
CA MET A 404 3.25 -23.99 27.37
C MET A 404 3.49 -25.36 28.03
N ILE A 405 4.20 -26.28 27.37
CA ILE A 405 4.61 -27.56 27.96
C ILE A 405 5.52 -27.31 29.17
N LYS A 406 6.47 -26.39 29.06
CA LYS A 406 7.34 -25.99 30.17
C LYS A 406 6.54 -25.41 31.34
N ARG A 407 5.64 -24.46 31.08
CA ARG A 407 4.72 -23.88 32.08
C ARG A 407 3.85 -24.93 32.77
N THR A 408 3.43 -25.95 32.04
CA THR A 408 2.66 -27.08 32.59
C THR A 408 3.50 -27.92 33.55
N LYS A 409 4.74 -28.27 33.16
CA LYS A 409 5.67 -29.01 34.02
C LYS A 409 6.04 -28.26 35.30
N GLU A 410 6.16 -26.94 35.21
CA GLU A 410 6.42 -26.05 36.34
C GLU A 410 5.18 -25.78 37.22
N GLY A 411 3.99 -26.27 36.84
CA GLY A 411 2.73 -26.03 37.56
C GLY A 411 2.17 -24.60 37.41
N ARG A 412 2.78 -23.75 36.57
CA ARG A 412 2.32 -22.38 36.27
C ARG A 412 1.08 -22.38 35.37
N TYR A 413 0.89 -23.41 34.56
CA TYR A 413 -0.31 -23.57 33.72
C TYR A 413 -1.13 -24.77 34.18
N LYS A 414 -2.40 -24.54 34.51
CA LYS A 414 -3.36 -25.56 34.97
C LYS A 414 -4.50 -25.82 33.98
N GLY A 415 -4.41 -25.27 32.77
CA GLY A 415 -5.42 -25.45 31.74
C GLY A 415 -5.28 -26.78 31.00
N ARG A 416 -6.11 -26.96 29.96
CA ARG A 416 -6.04 -28.15 29.08
C ARG A 416 -4.77 -28.14 28.24
N LYS A 417 -4.39 -29.30 27.71
CA LYS A 417 -3.28 -29.43 26.76
C LYS A 417 -3.45 -28.39 25.63
N PHE A 418 -2.43 -27.56 25.44
CA PHE A 418 -2.39 -26.59 24.36
C PHE A 418 -2.39 -27.31 23.00
N SER A 419 -3.15 -26.81 22.04
CA SER A 419 -3.23 -27.35 20.68
C SER A 419 -3.40 -26.20 19.71
N SER A 420 -2.50 -26.11 18.73
CA SER A 420 -2.46 -25.04 17.75
C SER A 420 -2.89 -25.53 16.36
N VAL A 421 -3.49 -24.63 15.59
CA VAL A 421 -3.81 -24.83 14.17
C VAL A 421 -3.33 -23.60 13.39
N CYS A 422 -2.59 -23.82 12.30
CA CYS A 422 -1.98 -22.74 11.53
C CYS A 422 -2.71 -22.52 10.21
N HIS A 423 -2.92 -21.25 9.85
CA HIS A 423 -3.47 -20.85 8.55
C HIS A 423 -2.66 -19.70 7.96
N PHE A 424 -2.51 -19.71 6.63
CA PHE A 424 -1.99 -18.58 5.88
C PHE A 424 -3.01 -18.10 4.85
N PHE A 425 -3.54 -16.89 5.04
CA PHE A 425 -4.48 -16.26 4.11
C PHE A 425 -3.81 -15.12 3.34
N GLY A 426 -4.04 -15.12 2.03
CA GLY A 426 -3.60 -14.04 1.13
C GLY A 426 -3.70 -14.43 -0.34
N TYR A 427 -3.21 -15.60 -0.71
CA TYR A 427 -3.29 -16.12 -2.08
C TYR A 427 -4.74 -16.27 -2.56
N GLN A 428 -5.65 -16.65 -1.66
CA GLN A 428 -7.07 -16.80 -1.91
C GLN A 428 -7.75 -15.43 -2.15
N ALA A 429 -7.25 -14.37 -1.50
CA ALA A 429 -7.84 -13.04 -1.56
C ALA A 429 -7.38 -12.23 -2.80
N ARG A 430 -6.11 -12.32 -3.18
CA ARG A 430 -5.52 -11.47 -4.25
C ARG A 430 -6.08 -11.69 -5.67
N GLY A 431 -6.80 -12.79 -5.89
CA GLY A 431 -7.48 -13.11 -7.15
C GLY A 431 -9.01 -12.95 -7.08
N SER A 432 -9.55 -12.43 -5.98
CA SER A 432 -10.99 -12.31 -5.78
C SER A 432 -11.63 -11.25 -6.67
N ILE A 433 -12.92 -11.42 -6.95
CA ILE A 433 -13.74 -10.40 -7.64
C ILE A 433 -13.71 -9.11 -6.81
N PRO A 434 -13.33 -7.96 -7.40
CA PRO A 434 -13.24 -6.70 -6.68
C PRO A 434 -14.59 -6.23 -6.17
N SER A 435 -14.58 -5.65 -4.96
CA SER A 435 -15.73 -4.95 -4.37
C SER A 435 -16.19 -3.78 -5.23
N ASN A 436 -17.40 -3.26 -4.98
CA ASN A 436 -17.87 -2.05 -5.70
C ASN A 436 -16.93 -0.86 -5.48
N PHE A 437 -16.42 -0.68 -4.26
CA PHE A 437 -15.45 0.37 -3.94
C PHE A 437 -14.17 0.25 -4.79
N ASP A 438 -13.54 -0.93 -4.83
CA ASP A 438 -12.32 -1.13 -5.62
C ASP A 438 -12.60 -1.03 -7.12
N CYS A 439 -13.78 -1.44 -7.60
CA CYS A 439 -14.18 -1.27 -9.00
C CYS A 439 -14.27 0.22 -9.38
N ASP A 440 -15.00 1.00 -8.58
CA ASP A 440 -15.22 2.44 -8.80
C ASP A 440 -13.90 3.21 -8.70
N TYR A 441 -13.11 2.92 -7.67
CA TYR A 441 -11.82 3.58 -7.44
C TYR A 441 -10.82 3.29 -8.55
N ALA A 442 -10.66 2.02 -8.93
CA ALA A 442 -9.79 1.61 -10.02
C ALA A 442 -10.18 2.25 -11.36
N TYR A 443 -11.48 2.24 -11.67
CA TYR A 443 -12.00 2.80 -12.92
C TYR A 443 -11.76 4.31 -12.98
N ALA A 444 -11.99 5.04 -11.89
CA ALA A 444 -11.69 6.47 -11.79
C ALA A 444 -10.18 6.77 -12.00
N LEU A 445 -9.28 6.00 -11.36
CA LEU A 445 -7.84 6.15 -11.54
C LEU A 445 -7.37 5.89 -12.97
N GLY A 446 -7.98 4.93 -13.66
CA GLY A 446 -7.75 4.66 -15.08
C GLY A 446 -8.08 5.86 -15.96
N ARG A 447 -9.25 6.49 -15.72
CA ARG A 447 -9.67 7.71 -16.45
C ARG A 447 -8.73 8.88 -16.17
N ILE A 448 -8.37 9.10 -14.90
CA ILE A 448 -7.42 10.14 -14.47
C ILE A 448 -6.08 9.99 -15.19
N SER A 449 -5.57 8.76 -15.31
CA SER A 449 -4.29 8.47 -15.98
C SER A 449 -4.26 8.99 -17.41
N LEU A 450 -5.37 8.90 -18.15
CA LEU A 450 -5.46 9.50 -19.47
C LEU A 450 -5.38 11.02 -19.43
N HIS A 451 -6.18 11.65 -18.56
CA HIS A 451 -6.24 13.11 -18.47
C HIS A 451 -4.90 13.71 -18.05
N MET A 452 -4.11 12.98 -17.25
CA MET A 452 -2.72 13.32 -16.94
C MET A 452 -1.83 13.31 -18.19
N ILE A 453 -1.90 12.25 -18.99
CA ILE A 453 -1.13 12.13 -20.23
C ILE A 453 -1.52 13.23 -21.22
N ALA A 454 -2.82 13.47 -21.40
CA ALA A 454 -3.35 14.52 -22.27
C ALA A 454 -2.94 15.94 -21.83
N ALA A 455 -2.81 16.17 -20.52
CA ALA A 455 -2.29 17.42 -19.96
C ALA A 455 -0.75 17.50 -19.97
N GLY A 456 -0.05 16.50 -20.53
CA GLY A 456 1.41 16.47 -20.65
C GLY A 456 2.16 16.18 -19.35
N LEU A 457 1.47 15.71 -18.31
CA LEU A 457 2.05 15.42 -16.99
C LEU A 457 2.86 14.12 -17.04
N THR A 458 4.08 14.14 -16.50
CA THR A 458 4.97 12.97 -16.40
C THR A 458 5.66 12.96 -15.05
N GLY A 459 5.86 11.78 -14.48
CA GLY A 459 6.37 11.63 -13.12
C GLY A 459 5.30 11.85 -12.04
N TYR A 460 4.02 11.67 -12.38
CA TYR A 460 2.89 11.84 -11.47
C TYR A 460 2.19 10.51 -11.17
N MET A 461 1.50 10.46 -10.04
CA MET A 461 0.57 9.42 -9.65
C MET A 461 -0.87 9.92 -9.77
N ALA A 462 -1.77 9.09 -10.29
CA ALA A 462 -3.20 9.34 -10.23
C ALA A 462 -3.70 9.21 -8.78
N THR A 463 -4.46 10.19 -8.28
CA THR A 463 -4.97 10.18 -6.91
C THR A 463 -6.44 10.59 -6.84
N VAL A 464 -7.13 10.07 -5.83
CA VAL A 464 -8.50 10.43 -5.50
C VAL A 464 -8.59 10.66 -4.00
N ALA A 465 -9.14 11.80 -3.60
CA ALA A 465 -9.42 12.15 -2.20
C ALA A 465 -10.91 12.06 -1.88
N ASN A 466 -11.24 12.01 -0.59
CA ASN A 466 -12.56 11.79 -0.02
C ASN A 466 -13.14 10.41 -0.32
N LEU A 467 -12.31 9.36 -0.25
CA LEU A 467 -12.74 8.00 -0.55
C LEU A 467 -13.76 7.47 0.47
N LYS A 468 -13.73 7.97 1.71
CA LYS A 468 -14.75 7.67 2.74
C LYS A 468 -16.16 8.15 2.36
N ASP A 469 -16.27 9.18 1.53
CA ASP A 469 -17.53 9.77 1.09
C ASP A 469 -18.09 9.08 -0.16
N PRO A 470 -19.40 9.23 -0.46
CA PRO A 470 -19.98 8.78 -1.73
C PRO A 470 -19.21 9.26 -2.97
N VAL A 471 -19.28 8.49 -4.06
CA VAL A 471 -18.46 8.70 -5.27
C VAL A 471 -18.67 10.08 -5.90
N ASP A 472 -19.84 10.68 -5.73
CA ASP A 472 -20.15 12.04 -6.20
C ASP A 472 -19.31 13.14 -5.51
N LYS A 473 -18.75 12.86 -4.34
CA LYS A 473 -17.91 13.79 -3.57
C LYS A 473 -16.41 13.54 -3.75
N TRP A 474 -16.03 12.54 -4.53
CA TRP A 474 -14.62 12.22 -4.76
C TRP A 474 -13.93 13.33 -5.54
N ARG A 475 -12.73 13.70 -5.09
CA ARG A 475 -11.90 14.74 -5.71
C ARG A 475 -10.76 14.10 -6.46
N CYS A 476 -10.69 14.34 -7.77
CA CYS A 476 -9.70 13.73 -8.64
C CYS A 476 -8.49 14.65 -8.81
N ALA A 477 -7.30 14.10 -8.62
CA ALA A 477 -6.06 14.85 -8.70
C ALA A 477 -4.92 14.01 -9.28
N ALA A 478 -3.79 14.67 -9.51
CA ALA A 478 -2.51 14.06 -9.78
C ALA A 478 -1.46 14.68 -8.86
N ALA A 479 -0.69 13.82 -8.20
CA ALA A 479 0.39 14.21 -7.30
C ALA A 479 1.75 13.76 -7.87
N PRO A 480 2.78 14.63 -7.87
CA PRO A 480 4.12 14.24 -8.30
C PRO A 480 4.67 13.07 -7.48
N LEU A 481 5.28 12.08 -8.13
CA LEU A 481 5.88 10.92 -7.45
C LEU A 481 7.02 11.33 -6.51
N THR A 482 7.76 12.38 -6.87
CA THR A 482 8.84 12.97 -6.07
C THR A 482 8.32 13.56 -4.75
N ALA A 483 7.07 14.01 -4.69
CA ALA A 483 6.44 14.52 -3.48
C ALA A 483 6.19 13.43 -2.43
N MET A 484 6.20 12.16 -2.84
CA MET A 484 5.97 10.99 -1.98
C MET A 484 7.26 10.23 -1.62
N MET A 485 8.44 10.70 -2.05
CA MET A 485 9.70 10.01 -1.83
C MET A 485 10.33 10.33 -0.48
N SER A 486 11.10 9.41 0.07
CA SER A 486 12.04 9.72 1.14
C SER A 486 13.31 8.87 1.03
N LEU A 487 14.28 9.11 1.92
CA LEU A 487 15.52 8.34 1.97
C LEU A 487 15.41 7.21 2.99
N LYS A 488 15.84 6.01 2.59
CA LYS A 488 15.90 4.86 3.50
C LYS A 488 16.97 5.11 4.57
N ARG A 489 16.58 5.27 5.82
CA ARG A 489 17.52 5.35 6.96
C ARG A 489 17.79 3.91 7.43
N HIS A 490 18.98 3.36 7.14
CA HIS A 490 19.34 2.00 7.57
C HIS A 490 19.47 1.87 9.08
N LEU A 491 19.72 2.97 9.79
CA LEU A 491 19.83 3.02 11.24
C LEU A 491 18.61 3.75 11.82
N ARG A 492 17.83 3.07 12.66
CA ARG A 492 16.82 3.70 13.50
C ARG A 492 17.53 4.28 14.74
N GLY A 493 17.96 5.54 14.65
CA GLY A 493 18.58 6.26 15.77
C GLY A 493 18.98 7.70 15.41
N PRO A 494 19.19 8.59 16.39
CA PRO A 494 19.69 9.94 16.16
C PRO A 494 21.10 9.87 15.56
N GLY A 495 21.33 10.48 14.39
CA GLY A 495 22.64 10.48 13.72
C GLY A 495 22.80 9.48 12.56
N ALA A 496 21.73 8.76 12.18
CA ALA A 496 21.75 7.91 11.00
C ALA A 496 21.97 8.71 9.70
N ILE A 497 23.11 8.51 9.05
CA ILE A 497 23.38 9.10 7.73
C ILE A 497 22.39 8.49 6.72
N PRO A 498 21.60 9.28 6.00
CA PRO A 498 20.75 8.75 4.95
C PRO A 498 21.62 8.25 3.80
N ILE A 499 21.74 6.94 3.66
CA ILE A 499 22.44 6.28 2.56
C ILE A 499 21.39 5.56 1.71
N GLY A 500 21.18 6.04 0.49
CA GLY A 500 20.28 5.39 -0.45
C GLY A 500 19.82 6.32 -1.57
N ARG A 501 19.33 5.75 -2.66
CA ARG A 501 18.60 6.52 -3.68
C ARG A 501 17.22 6.89 -3.13
N PRO A 502 16.69 8.09 -3.42
CA PRO A 502 15.32 8.43 -3.05
C PRO A 502 14.32 7.47 -3.68
N SER A 503 13.37 7.00 -2.89
CA SER A 503 12.29 6.12 -3.35
C SER A 503 11.05 6.36 -2.51
N ILE A 504 9.90 5.85 -2.98
CA ILE A 504 8.70 5.78 -2.17
C ILE A 504 8.85 4.60 -1.22
N HIS A 505 8.45 4.75 0.04
CA HIS A 505 8.55 3.69 1.05
C HIS A 505 7.17 3.24 1.52
N PRO A 506 7.01 1.99 1.96
CA PRO A 506 5.79 1.54 2.61
C PRO A 506 5.53 2.36 3.87
N SER A 507 4.30 2.85 4.01
CA SER A 507 3.84 3.59 5.18
C SER A 507 3.47 2.60 6.29
N PRO A 508 4.06 2.68 7.49
CA PRO A 508 3.66 1.85 8.63
C PRO A 508 2.29 2.30 9.18
N ILE A 509 1.68 1.48 10.02
CA ILE A 509 0.51 1.91 10.81
C ILE A 509 0.91 3.07 11.75
N ASP A 510 0.05 4.09 11.82
CA ASP A 510 0.18 5.15 12.82
C ASP A 510 -0.33 4.68 14.18
N LEU A 511 0.61 4.39 15.10
CA LEU A 511 0.33 4.00 16.48
C LEU A 511 -0.22 5.14 17.36
N LYS A 512 -0.40 6.35 16.79
CA LYS A 512 -1.11 7.48 17.39
C LYS A 512 -2.44 7.77 16.68
N GLY A 513 -2.79 6.98 15.67
CA GLY A 513 -4.00 7.17 14.88
C GLY A 513 -5.25 6.72 15.65
N LYS A 514 -6.39 7.37 15.36
CA LYS A 514 -7.70 7.07 15.98
C LYS A 514 -8.12 5.60 15.82
N ALA A 515 -7.85 5.00 14.66
CA ALA A 515 -8.17 3.60 14.41
C ALA A 515 -7.40 2.67 15.38
N TYR A 516 -6.13 2.99 15.66
CA TYR A 516 -5.30 2.21 16.57
C TYR A 516 -5.75 2.41 18.02
N GLU A 517 -6.07 3.65 18.41
CA GLU A 517 -6.66 3.96 19.72
C GLU A 517 -7.93 3.14 19.98
N LEU A 518 -8.85 3.07 19.01
CA LEU A 518 -10.07 2.27 19.10
C LEU A 518 -9.79 0.78 19.35
N LEU A 519 -8.79 0.21 18.66
CA LEU A 519 -8.40 -1.18 18.87
C LEU A 519 -7.77 -1.37 20.25
N ARG A 520 -6.86 -0.48 20.63
CA ARG A 520 -6.12 -0.53 21.90
C ARG A 520 -7.06 -0.48 23.11
N GLU A 521 -8.08 0.37 23.07
CA GLU A 521 -9.10 0.46 24.13
C GLU A 521 -9.86 -0.85 24.33
N LYS A 522 -10.09 -1.61 23.24
CA LYS A 522 -10.85 -2.87 23.26
C LYS A 522 -9.98 -4.12 23.37
N ALA A 523 -8.65 -4.00 23.26
CA ALA A 523 -7.74 -5.14 23.17
C ALA A 523 -7.86 -6.10 24.36
N SER A 524 -7.97 -5.60 25.59
CA SER A 524 -8.13 -6.45 26.78
C SER A 524 -9.46 -7.20 26.76
N SER A 525 -10.54 -6.56 26.30
CA SER A 525 -11.84 -7.21 26.14
C SER A 525 -11.80 -8.27 25.03
N PHE A 526 -11.19 -7.98 23.88
CA PHE A 526 -11.04 -8.98 22.81
C PHE A 526 -10.23 -10.20 23.25
N LEU A 527 -9.18 -9.98 24.06
CA LEU A 527 -8.36 -11.06 24.60
C LEU A 527 -9.16 -12.01 25.49
N LEU A 528 -9.95 -11.48 26.42
CA LEU A 528 -10.62 -12.28 27.45
C LEU A 528 -12.01 -12.77 27.00
N ASP A 529 -12.73 -11.97 26.23
CA ASP A 529 -14.08 -12.22 25.76
C ASP A 529 -14.12 -12.69 24.31
N ASP A 530 -15.19 -13.38 23.95
CA ASP A 530 -15.36 -13.95 22.61
C ASP A 530 -16.30 -13.06 21.78
N PHE A 531 -15.92 -11.79 21.60
CA PHE A 531 -16.69 -10.77 20.86
C PHE A 531 -16.51 -10.82 19.34
N TYR A 532 -16.37 -12.03 18.80
CA TYR A 532 -16.11 -12.24 17.38
C TYR A 532 -17.22 -11.65 16.52
N ARG A 533 -16.84 -11.07 15.37
CA ARG A 533 -17.76 -10.54 14.37
C ARG A 533 -17.67 -11.30 13.07
N THR A 534 -18.81 -11.44 12.41
CA THR A 534 -18.92 -12.15 11.12
C THR A 534 -19.34 -11.15 10.04
N PRO A 535 -18.38 -10.52 9.33
CA PRO A 535 -18.69 -9.56 8.27
C PRO A 535 -19.38 -10.21 7.05
N GLY A 536 -19.30 -11.55 6.91
CA GLY A 536 -19.86 -12.27 5.77
C GLY A 536 -19.02 -12.13 4.51
N GLY A 537 -19.51 -12.70 3.40
CA GLY A 537 -18.87 -12.54 2.09
C GLY A 537 -19.16 -11.18 1.46
N ILE A 538 -18.32 -10.78 0.51
CA ILE A 538 -18.51 -9.53 -0.24
C ILE A 538 -19.90 -9.52 -0.88
N GLN A 539 -20.69 -8.50 -0.53
CA GLN A 539 -21.95 -8.21 -1.18
C GLN A 539 -21.72 -7.22 -2.33
N PHE A 540 -22.36 -7.46 -3.46
CA PHE A 540 -22.28 -6.60 -4.65
C PHE A 540 -23.56 -5.79 -4.88
N GLU A 541 -24.65 -6.20 -4.25
CA GLU A 541 -25.98 -5.60 -4.31
C GLU A 541 -26.56 -5.52 -2.88
N GLY A 542 -27.50 -4.60 -2.68
CA GLY A 542 -28.20 -4.43 -1.40
C GLY A 542 -27.43 -3.64 -0.34
N PRO A 543 -28.02 -3.48 0.86
CA PRO A 543 -27.42 -2.73 1.94
C PRO A 543 -26.06 -3.32 2.35
N GLY A 544 -25.02 -2.49 2.38
CA GLY A 544 -23.66 -2.89 2.75
C GLY A 544 -22.73 -3.24 1.60
N SER A 545 -23.20 -3.31 0.34
CA SER A 545 -22.32 -3.52 -0.83
C SER A 545 -21.28 -2.41 -1.03
N ASP A 546 -21.60 -1.21 -0.55
CA ASP A 546 -20.76 -0.01 -0.60
C ASP A 546 -20.00 0.27 0.71
N ALA A 547 -20.00 -0.69 1.64
CA ALA A 547 -19.18 -0.59 2.85
C ALA A 547 -17.70 -0.46 2.47
N LYS A 548 -16.97 0.39 3.19
CA LYS A 548 -15.55 0.70 2.96
C LYS A 548 -14.70 0.13 4.09
N PRO A 549 -13.36 0.11 3.94
CA PRO A 549 -12.48 -0.29 5.03
C PRO A 549 -12.73 0.56 6.28
N ILE A 550 -12.76 -0.06 7.45
CA ILE A 550 -13.00 0.62 8.73
C ILE A 550 -11.91 1.68 8.96
N THR A 551 -10.65 1.33 8.70
CA THR A 551 -9.51 2.26 8.76
C THR A 551 -9.73 3.52 7.94
N LEU A 552 -10.24 3.40 6.70
CA LEU A 552 -10.55 4.55 5.84
C LEU A 552 -11.68 5.42 6.41
N THR A 553 -12.69 4.81 7.03
CA THR A 553 -13.85 5.56 7.57
C THR A 553 -13.56 6.29 8.88
N ILE A 554 -12.62 5.79 9.69
CA ILE A 554 -12.24 6.37 10.98
C ILE A 554 -11.23 7.50 10.80
N GLU A 555 -10.33 7.36 9.83
CA GLU A 555 -9.28 8.33 9.57
C GLU A 555 -9.83 9.51 8.76
N ASN A 556 -9.71 10.72 9.30
CA ASN A 556 -9.98 11.94 8.54
C ASN A 556 -8.70 12.32 7.77
N GLN A 557 -8.66 12.01 6.48
CA GLN A 557 -7.51 12.30 5.60
C GLN A 557 -7.91 13.17 4.39
N ASP A 558 -8.81 14.15 4.57
CA ASP A 558 -9.10 15.13 3.49
C ASP A 558 -8.02 16.22 3.45
N TYR A 559 -6.79 15.82 3.13
CA TYR A 559 -5.64 16.72 3.06
C TYR A 559 -5.86 17.86 2.06
N MET A 560 -6.48 17.56 0.91
CA MET A 560 -6.76 18.56 -0.12
C MET A 560 -7.86 19.53 0.32
N GLY A 561 -8.89 19.04 1.02
CA GLY A 561 -9.91 19.89 1.66
C GLY A 561 -9.33 20.79 2.74
N ASP A 562 -8.41 20.28 3.57
CA ASP A 562 -7.72 21.09 4.58
C ASP A 562 -6.88 22.22 3.94
N ILE A 563 -6.23 21.96 2.80
CA ILE A 563 -5.54 22.99 2.01
C ILE A 563 -6.52 24.04 1.48
N GLU A 564 -7.68 23.64 0.98
CA GLU A 564 -8.71 24.58 0.50
C GLU A 564 -9.23 25.47 1.62
N ILE A 565 -9.51 24.89 2.80
CA ILE A 565 -9.92 25.65 3.99
C ILE A 565 -8.84 26.67 4.38
N LEU A 566 -7.56 26.27 4.35
CA LEU A 566 -6.45 27.18 4.61
C LEU A 566 -6.41 28.32 3.57
N LYS A 567 -6.58 28.02 2.28
CA LYS A 567 -6.64 29.03 1.20
C LYS A 567 -7.81 30.00 1.39
N GLU A 568 -8.98 29.50 1.80
CA GLU A 568 -10.14 30.32 2.08
C GLU A 568 -9.88 31.27 3.26
N CYS A 569 -9.27 30.77 4.35
CA CYS A 569 -8.86 31.57 5.49
C CYS A 569 -7.88 32.69 5.09
N LEU A 570 -6.85 32.36 4.31
CA LEU A 570 -5.88 33.33 3.80
C LEU A 570 -6.53 34.38 2.89
N SER A 571 -7.50 33.97 2.06
CA SER A 571 -8.28 34.88 1.21
C SER A 571 -9.14 35.85 2.02
N LYS A 572 -9.77 35.36 3.11
CA LYS A 572 -10.52 36.20 4.07
C LYS A 572 -9.61 37.23 4.74
N VAL A 573 -8.44 36.80 5.24
CA VAL A 573 -7.44 37.72 5.82
C VAL A 573 -7.00 38.76 4.80
N ARG A 574 -6.64 38.34 3.58
CA ARG A 574 -6.26 39.24 2.48
C ARG A 574 -7.36 40.26 2.16
N THR A 575 -8.63 39.87 2.28
CA THR A 575 -9.77 40.75 2.02
C THR A 575 -9.99 41.78 3.14
N MET A 576 -9.73 41.39 4.39
CA MET A 576 -9.82 42.29 5.56
C MET A 576 -8.67 43.30 5.62
N VAL A 577 -7.45 42.90 5.21
CA VAL A 577 -6.23 43.72 5.28
C VAL A 577 -5.97 44.46 3.96
N LYS A 578 -6.99 45.13 3.41
CA LYS A 578 -6.84 45.99 2.22
C LYS A 578 -6.29 47.38 2.58
N PRO A 579 -5.65 48.09 1.62
CA PRO A 579 -5.26 49.49 1.83
C PRO A 579 -6.45 50.33 2.30
N GLY A 580 -6.34 50.93 3.49
CA GLY A 580 -7.43 51.66 4.16
C GLY A 580 -8.01 50.97 5.42
N CYS A 581 -7.58 49.74 5.75
CA CYS A 581 -7.92 49.10 7.03
C CYS A 581 -7.28 49.83 8.24
N SER A 582 -7.87 49.65 9.43
CA SER A 582 -7.34 50.26 10.65
C SER A 582 -5.95 49.72 11.00
N ARG A 583 -5.12 50.56 11.63
CA ARG A 583 -3.74 50.19 11.98
C ARG A 583 -3.70 49.06 13.02
N GLU A 584 -4.73 48.96 13.85
CA GLU A 584 -4.90 47.92 14.87
C GLU A 584 -5.14 46.55 14.21
N ILE A 585 -6.03 46.49 13.21
CA ILE A 585 -6.32 45.27 12.44
C ILE A 585 -5.06 44.79 11.72
N LEU A 586 -4.33 45.70 11.08
CA LEU A 586 -3.07 45.37 10.40
C LEU A 586 -2.02 44.81 11.37
N LYS A 587 -1.83 45.44 12.54
CA LYS A 587 -0.89 44.95 13.56
C LYS A 587 -1.29 43.58 14.12
N ALA A 588 -2.58 43.37 14.37
CA ALA A 588 -3.09 42.08 14.85
C ALA A 588 -2.85 40.98 13.83
N ALA A 589 -3.19 41.22 12.56
CA ALA A 589 -2.96 40.26 11.48
C ALA A 589 -1.48 39.89 11.33
N ILE A 590 -0.57 40.89 11.34
CA ILE A 590 0.88 40.63 11.26
C ILE A 590 1.35 39.79 12.46
N SER A 591 0.95 40.14 13.69
CA SER A 591 1.36 39.42 14.89
C SER A 591 0.88 37.97 14.88
N SER A 592 -0.37 37.72 14.47
CA SER A 592 -0.92 36.36 14.37
C SER A 592 -0.21 35.55 13.29
N MET A 593 0.03 36.13 12.11
CA MET A 593 0.71 35.42 11.02
C MET A 593 2.17 35.11 11.33
N LEU A 594 2.89 36.00 12.02
CA LEU A 594 4.24 35.72 12.51
C LEU A 594 4.23 34.55 13.51
N SER A 595 3.32 34.57 14.49
CA SER A 595 3.20 33.47 15.46
C SER A 595 2.91 32.13 14.78
N VAL A 596 2.01 32.10 13.79
CA VAL A 596 1.74 30.89 13.00
C VAL A 596 2.99 30.45 12.24
N THR A 597 3.75 31.39 11.67
CA THR A 597 4.98 31.09 10.92
C THR A 597 6.05 30.50 11.84
N ASP A 598 6.22 31.04 13.05
CA ASP A 598 7.17 30.53 14.05
C ASP A 598 6.79 29.11 14.49
N VAL A 599 5.52 28.87 14.78
CA VAL A 599 5.01 27.54 15.14
C VAL A 599 5.26 26.53 14.02
N LEU A 600 4.92 26.88 12.78
CA LEU A 600 5.14 26.01 11.62
C LEU A 600 6.63 25.77 11.36
N THR A 601 7.48 26.78 11.57
CA THR A 601 8.95 26.65 11.44
C THR A 601 9.47 25.63 12.46
N VAL A 602 9.04 25.74 13.72
CA VAL A 602 9.39 24.78 14.77
C VAL A 602 8.91 23.36 14.43
N MET A 603 7.68 23.22 13.92
CA MET A 603 7.13 21.91 13.52
C MET A 603 7.81 21.31 12.29
N SER A 604 8.33 22.15 11.38
CA SER A 604 9.00 21.72 10.14
C SER A 604 10.42 21.20 10.37
N HIS A 605 11.04 21.55 11.51
CA HIS A 605 12.28 20.94 11.92
C HIS A 605 12.00 19.55 12.51
N PRO A 606 12.72 18.50 12.07
CA PRO A 606 12.61 17.21 12.74
C PRO A 606 12.97 17.43 14.22
N LEU A 607 12.10 16.96 15.11
CA LEU A 607 12.36 16.83 16.55
C LEU A 607 13.58 15.92 16.74
N ASN A 608 14.77 16.44 16.47
CA ASN A 608 16.03 15.88 16.87
C ASN A 608 16.23 16.26 18.33
N ALA A 609 16.35 15.23 19.14
CA ALA A 609 16.80 15.25 20.52
C ALA A 609 15.86 15.95 21.51
N GLU A 610 15.40 15.14 22.46
CA GLU A 610 15.16 15.51 23.85
C GLU A 610 15.88 16.82 24.21
N LEU A 611 15.13 17.90 24.38
CA LEU A 611 15.56 18.95 25.28
C LEU A 611 15.73 18.28 26.65
N PRO A 612 16.91 18.32 27.27
CA PRO A 612 17.08 17.74 28.60
C PRO A 612 16.15 18.49 29.55
N LEU A 613 15.33 17.71 30.28
CA LEU A 613 14.37 18.21 31.27
C LEU A 613 15.03 18.98 32.44
N TYR A 614 16.37 19.04 32.52
CA TYR A 614 17.10 19.80 33.52
C TYR A 614 18.40 20.42 32.96
N HIS A 615 18.48 21.74 33.00
CA HIS A 615 19.75 22.47 33.00
C HIS A 615 20.25 22.56 34.44
N PHE A 616 21.32 21.85 34.79
CA PHE A 616 22.14 22.22 35.94
C PHE A 616 23.23 23.19 35.45
N LYS A 617 23.30 24.36 36.09
CA LYS A 617 24.35 25.36 35.84
C LYS A 617 25.71 24.86 36.25
#